data_AF-A0A251RWM7-F1
#
_entry.id   AF-A0A251RWM7-F1
#
_cell.length_a   1.000
_cell.length_b   1.000
_cell.length_c   1.000
_cell.angle_alpha   90.00
_cell.angle_beta   90.00
_cell.angle_gamma   90.00
#
_symmetry.space_group_name_H-M   'P 1'
#
loop_
_entity.id
_entity.type
_entity.pdbx_description
1 polymer ?
#
loop_
_entity_poly.entity_id
_entity_poly.type
_entity_poly.pdbx_seq_one_letter_code
_entity_poly.pdbx_strand_id
1 'polypeptide(L)'
;MQTRHYRYPEVLLGFKYSTRIDLWSFACICFELATGDVLFDPHSGDNYDKDEDHVVLMMELLGVMPRKIALGGQHSREFFNKHGDFR
;
A
#
# COMPACT_ATOMS: atom_id res chain seq x y z
N MET A 1 14.84 -5.37 5.52
CA MET A 1 15.01 -4.73 4.20
C MET A 1 14.04 -5.44 3.26
N GLN A 2 12.93 -4.78 2.89
CA GLN A 2 11.90 -5.32 1.99
C GLN A 2 12.01 -4.57 0.66
N THR A 3 12.11 -5.30 -0.44
CA THR A 3 12.16 -4.75 -1.80
C THR A 3 10.87 -3.97 -2.09
N ARG A 4 11.00 -2.83 -2.77
CA ARG A 4 9.96 -1.78 -2.83
C ARG A 4 8.63 -2.28 -3.43
N HIS A 5 8.70 -3.24 -4.36
CA HIS A 5 7.53 -3.88 -5.00
C HIS A 5 6.68 -4.74 -4.04
N TYR A 6 7.20 -5.13 -2.88
CA TYR A 6 6.49 -5.95 -1.89
C TYR A 6 6.09 -5.17 -0.64
N ARG A 7 6.29 -3.84 -0.64
CA ARG A 7 6.14 -3.01 0.55
C ARG A 7 4.67 -2.90 0.96
N TYR A 8 4.38 -3.31 2.19
CA TYR A 8 3.04 -3.35 2.77
C TYR A 8 2.48 -1.94 3.07
N PRO A 9 1.19 -1.66 2.84
CA PRO A 9 0.56 -0.36 3.10
C PRO A 9 0.70 0.14 4.55
N GLU A 10 0.77 -0.74 5.54
CA GLU A 10 0.99 -0.31 6.94
C GLU A 10 2.42 0.22 7.19
N VAL A 11 3.41 -0.17 6.37
CA VAL A 11 4.78 0.38 6.43
C VAL A 11 4.83 1.78 5.83
N LEU A 12 4.04 2.02 4.78
CA LEU A 12 3.81 3.36 4.20
C LEU A 12 3.08 4.28 5.18
N LEU A 13 2.12 3.73 5.92
CA LEU A 13 1.35 4.46 6.93
C LEU A 13 2.07 4.59 8.28
N GLY A 14 3.24 3.97 8.48
CA GLY A 14 4.05 4.11 9.70
C GLY A 14 3.54 3.32 10.91
N PHE A 15 2.85 2.20 10.71
CA PHE A 15 2.54 1.27 11.81
C PHE A 15 3.79 0.46 12.22
N LYS A 16 3.81 -0.04 13.46
CA LYS A 16 4.86 -0.95 13.93
C LYS A 16 4.81 -2.26 13.11
N TYR A 17 5.97 -2.67 12.63
CA TYR A 17 6.22 -3.96 11.96
C TYR A 17 5.44 -5.11 12.64
N SER A 18 4.63 -5.82 11.87
CA SER A 18 3.84 -6.97 12.33
C SER A 18 3.94 -8.11 11.32
N THR A 19 3.75 -9.36 11.75
CA THR A 19 3.78 -10.60 10.95
C THR A 19 2.84 -10.57 9.73
N ARG A 20 1.88 -9.65 9.68
CA ARG A 20 0.99 -9.44 8.54
C ARG A 20 1.69 -8.89 7.28
N ILE A 21 2.86 -8.29 7.44
CA ILE A 21 3.70 -7.80 6.33
C ILE A 21 4.16 -8.96 5.43
N ASP A 22 4.44 -10.11 6.02
CA ASP A 22 4.92 -11.29 5.31
C ASP A 22 3.80 -11.90 4.45
N LEU A 23 2.56 -11.86 4.92
CA LEU A 23 1.40 -12.39 4.18
C LEU A 23 1.08 -11.57 2.92
N TRP A 24 1.29 -10.26 2.97
CA TRP A 24 1.12 -9.41 1.79
C TRP A 24 2.19 -9.62 0.74
N SER A 25 3.45 -9.70 1.19
CA SER A 25 4.57 -10.01 0.30
C SER A 25 4.35 -11.37 -0.37
N PHE A 26 3.89 -12.35 0.41
CA PHE A 26 3.54 -13.67 -0.09
C PHE A 26 2.42 -13.62 -1.13
N ALA A 27 1.35 -12.85 -0.90
CA ALA A 27 0.26 -12.69 -1.87
C ALA A 27 0.75 -12.09 -3.20
N CYS A 28 1.60 -11.07 -3.16
CA CYS A 28 2.20 -10.46 -4.35
C CYS A 28 3.05 -11.46 -5.13
N ILE A 29 3.88 -12.26 -4.44
CA ILE A 29 4.70 -13.31 -5.05
C ILE A 29 3.82 -14.42 -5.66
N CYS A 30 2.76 -14.85 -4.97
CA CYS A 30 1.85 -15.86 -5.50
C CYS A 30 1.15 -15.39 -6.78
N PHE A 31 0.77 -14.11 -6.86
CA PHE A 31 0.20 -13.53 -8.07
C PHE A 31 1.22 -13.52 -9.21
N GLU A 32 2.43 -13.00 -8.95
CA GLU A 32 3.52 -12.93 -9.93
C GLU A 32 3.86 -14.31 -10.50
N LEU A 33 3.90 -15.34 -9.65
CA LEU A 33 4.12 -16.72 -10.08
C LEU A 33 2.96 -17.30 -10.90
N ALA A 34 1.73 -16.86 -10.66
CA ALA A 34 0.55 -17.37 -11.33
C ALA A 34 0.30 -16.71 -12.70
N THR A 35 0.64 -15.43 -12.86
CA THR A 35 0.34 -14.64 -14.05
C THR A 35 1.58 -14.31 -14.90
N GLY A 36 2.77 -14.28 -14.28
CA GLY A 36 4.00 -13.77 -14.89
C GLY A 36 4.16 -12.25 -14.82
N ASP A 37 3.18 -11.54 -14.26
CA ASP A 37 3.16 -10.07 -14.15
C ASP A 37 3.19 -9.62 -12.68
N VAL A 38 3.77 -8.45 -12.42
CA VAL A 38 3.80 -7.85 -11.08
C VAL A 38 2.39 -7.37 -10.68
N LEU A 39 2.01 -7.63 -9.41
CA LEU A 39 0.67 -7.28 -8.91
C LEU A 39 0.46 -5.76 -8.78
N PHE A 40 1.50 -5.04 -8.36
CA PHE A 40 1.49 -3.59 -8.22
C PHE A 40 2.78 -3.03 -8.83
N ASP A 41 2.66 -2.13 -9.80
CA ASP A 41 3.79 -1.44 -10.42
C ASP A 41 3.67 0.08 -10.23
N PRO A 42 4.10 0.60 -9.07
CA PRO A 42 3.91 2.00 -8.75
C PRO A 42 4.87 2.92 -9.50
N HIS A 43 4.33 3.98 -10.08
CA HIS A 43 5.03 5.01 -10.85
C HIS A 43 5.12 6.33 -10.08
N SER A 44 6.15 7.13 -10.36
CA SER A 44 6.21 8.52 -9.89
C SER A 44 5.59 9.41 -10.97
N GLY A 45 4.74 10.35 -10.59
CA GLY A 45 4.28 11.43 -11.47
C GLY A 45 4.82 12.79 -11.02
N ASP A 46 4.56 13.83 -11.81
CA ASP A 46 4.97 15.21 -11.44
C ASP A 46 4.27 15.73 -10.16
N ASN A 47 3.10 15.16 -9.83
CA ASN A 47 2.24 15.61 -8.73
C ASN A 47 2.02 14.56 -7.62
N TYR A 48 2.64 13.38 -7.73
CA TYR A 48 2.48 12.31 -6.74
C TYR A 48 3.72 11.44 -6.64
N ASP A 49 4.02 10.97 -5.42
CA ASP A 49 5.14 10.05 -5.19
C ASP A 49 4.72 8.58 -5.45
N LYS A 50 5.70 7.71 -5.69
CA LYS A 50 5.48 6.26 -5.88
C LYS A 50 4.74 5.62 -4.73
N ASP A 51 4.95 6.13 -3.53
CA ASP A 51 4.29 5.64 -2.34
C ASP A 51 2.78 5.97 -2.34
N GLU A 52 2.38 7.12 -2.90
CA GLU A 52 0.97 7.49 -3.10
C GLU A 52 0.32 6.64 -4.21
N ASP A 53 1.00 6.50 -5.35
CA ASP A 53 0.54 5.67 -6.48
C ASP A 53 0.33 4.22 -6.05
N HIS A 54 1.23 3.68 -5.21
CA HIS A 54 1.12 2.33 -4.71
C HIS A 54 -0.13 2.13 -3.83
N VAL A 55 -0.46 3.12 -2.97
CA VAL A 55 -1.68 3.05 -2.14
C VAL A 55 -2.93 3.14 -3.00
N VAL A 56 -2.92 3.95 -4.06
CA VAL A 56 -4.04 4.04 -5.02
C VAL A 56 -4.26 2.70 -5.72
N LEU A 57 -3.21 2.09 -6.27
CA LEU A 57 -3.30 0.78 -6.94
C LEU A 57 -3.87 -0.30 -6.00
N MET A 58 -3.49 -0.28 -4.72
CA MET A 58 -4.06 -1.19 -3.72
C MET A 58 -5.55 -0.93 -3.49
N MET A 59 -5.97 0.34 -3.42
CA MET A 59 -7.37 0.71 -3.23
C MET A 59 -8.23 0.43 -4.47
N GLU A 60 -7.67 0.52 -5.67
CA GLU A 60 -8.37 0.15 -6.91
C GLU A 60 -8.65 -1.36 -6.95
N LEU A 61 -7.69 -2.18 -6.54
CA LEU A 61 -7.83 -3.64 -6.55
C LEU A 61 -8.67 -4.17 -5.38
N LEU A 62 -8.43 -3.69 -4.16
CA LEU A 62 -9.01 -4.23 -2.93
C LEU A 62 -10.21 -3.41 -2.41
N GLY A 63 -10.48 -2.27 -3.02
CA GLY A 63 -11.50 -1.33 -2.59
C GLY A 63 -11.04 -0.35 -1.51
N VAL A 64 -12.00 0.41 -0.97
CA VAL A 64 -11.73 1.52 -0.07
C VAL A 64 -11.05 1.05 1.21
N MET A 65 -9.93 1.70 1.57
CA MET A 65 -9.19 1.34 2.78
C MET A 65 -10.06 1.53 4.03
N PRO A 66 -10.17 0.51 4.91
CA PRO A 66 -10.95 0.63 6.13
C PRO A 66 -10.46 1.80 7.00
N ARG A 67 -11.39 2.64 7.47
CA ARG A 67 -11.10 3.89 8.20
C ARG A 67 -10.16 3.72 9.41
N LYS A 68 -10.21 2.57 10.08
CA LYS A 68 -9.32 2.24 11.21
C LYS A 68 -7.85 2.11 10.78
N ILE A 69 -7.61 1.64 9.56
CA ILE A 69 -6.28 1.52 8.95
C ILE A 69 -5.88 2.87 8.36
N ALA A 70 -6.77 3.48 7.58
CA ALA A 70 -6.54 4.77 6.92
C ALA A 70 -6.17 5.90 7.89
N LEU A 71 -6.72 5.91 9.11
CA LEU A 71 -6.46 6.94 10.13
C LEU A 71 -5.50 6.50 11.26
N GLY A 72 -5.09 5.23 11.28
CA GLY A 72 -4.34 4.67 12.41
C GLY A 72 -2.82 4.80 12.33
N GLY A 73 -2.29 5.17 11.16
CA GLY A 73 -0.87 5.27 10.88
C GLY A 73 -0.27 6.62 11.25
N GLN A 74 1.02 6.64 11.58
CA GLN A 74 1.76 7.89 11.83
C GLN A 74 1.78 8.82 10.61
N HIS A 75 1.80 8.25 9.41
CA HIS A 75 1.83 8.97 8.12
C HIS A 75 0.44 9.06 7.46
N SER A 76 -0.62 8.60 8.15
CA SER A 76 -1.98 8.59 7.62
C SER A 76 -2.47 9.96 7.12
N ARG A 77 -1.96 11.07 7.68
CA ARG A 77 -2.37 12.43 7.29
C ARG A 77 -1.75 12.91 5.98
N GLU A 78 -0.75 12.21 5.47
CA GLU A 78 -0.13 12.49 4.16
C GLU A 78 -1.04 11.97 3.04
N PHE A 79 -1.66 10.79 3.25
CA PHE A 79 -2.47 10.11 2.23
C PHE A 79 -3.98 10.30 2.41
N PHE A 80 -4.48 10.43 3.65
CA PHE A 80 -5.90 10.41 3.96
C PHE A 80 -6.39 11.67 4.68
N ASN A 81 -7.59 12.11 4.33
CA ASN A 81 -8.28 13.20 5.00
C ASN A 81 -8.82 12.76 6.38
N LYS A 82 -9.34 13.70 7.20
CA LYS A 82 -9.93 13.40 8.53
C LYS A 82 -11.16 12.46 8.50
N HIS A 83 -11.77 12.29 7.34
CA HIS A 83 -12.90 11.40 7.12
C HIS A 83 -12.45 9.97 6.77
N GLY A 84 -11.19 9.79 6.35
CA GLY A 84 -10.63 8.51 5.93
C GLY A 84 -10.66 8.31 4.42
N ASP A 85 -10.98 9.35 3.65
CA ASP A 85 -10.93 9.31 2.18
C ASP A 85 -9.53 9.70 1.70
N PHE A 86 -9.09 9.08 0.62
CA PHE A 86 -7.85 9.42 -0.06
C PHE A 86 -7.92 10.87 -0.57
N ARG A 87 -6.84 11.61 -0.41
CA ARG A 87 -6.82 13.07 -0.59
C ARG A 87 -6.54 13.51 -2.03
#